data_AF-A0A443RU98-F1
#
_entry.id   AF-A0A443RU98-F1
#
_cell.length_a   1.000
_cell.length_b   1.000
_cell.length_c   1.000
_cell.angle_alpha   90.00
_cell.angle_beta   90.00
_cell.angle_gamma   90.00
#
_symmetry.space_group_name_H-M   'P 1'
#
loop_
_entity.id
_entity.type
_entity.pdbx_description
1 polymer ?
#
loop_
_entity_poly.entity_id
_entity_poly.type
_entity_poly.pdbx_seq_one_letter_code
_entity_poly.pdbx_strand_id
1 'polypeptide(L)'
;KKEVIWIDIDPCDSAPCNLPVNTSYCNLLVARNSSTVLFTGTATFPDSQSYPIPSIDMCEQTPGLCPLKQHDIKTAVYSTELPGFVPQANNVVINAQFIGDEEAMLGCANFTVNITG
;
A
#
# COMPACT_ATOMS: atom_id res chain seq x y z
N LYS A 1 -11.08 8.15 14.16
CA LYS A 1 -11.38 6.73 13.87
C LYS A 1 -10.73 6.44 12.53
N LYS A 2 -9.93 5.37 12.39
CA LYS A 2 -9.03 5.12 11.23
C LYS A 2 -9.84 5.04 9.92
N GLU A 3 -9.35 5.69 8.85
CA GLU A 3 -10.15 6.12 7.69
C GLU A 3 -9.86 5.36 6.38
N VAL A 4 -9.19 4.20 6.45
CA VAL A 4 -9.09 3.27 5.31
C VAL A 4 -10.22 2.26 5.42
N ILE A 5 -11.15 2.25 4.46
CA ILE A 5 -12.29 1.34 4.49
C ILE A 5 -11.96 -0.02 3.86
N TRP A 6 -11.15 -0.04 2.80
CA TRP A 6 -10.73 -1.28 2.16
C TRP A 6 -9.43 -1.06 1.39
N ILE A 7 -8.59 -2.10 1.36
CA ILE A 7 -7.43 -2.25 0.49
C ILE A 7 -7.53 -3.62 -0.13
N ASP A 8 -7.24 -3.67 -1.42
CA ASP A 8 -7.23 -4.88 -2.22
C ASP A 8 -5.94 -4.91 -3.01
N ILE A 9 -5.36 -6.11 -3.10
CA ILE A 9 -4.04 -6.38 -3.66
C ILE A 9 -4.20 -7.48 -4.69
N ASP A 10 -4.43 -7.13 -5.95
CA ASP A 10 -4.46 -8.10 -7.07
C ASP A 10 -3.08 -8.81 -7.19
N PRO A 11 -3.03 -10.15 -7.34
CA PRO A 11 -4.13 -11.10 -7.63
C PRO A 11 -4.76 -11.77 -6.40
N CYS A 12 -4.67 -11.14 -5.24
CA CYS A 12 -5.04 -11.76 -3.98
C CYS A 12 -6.52 -11.60 -3.64
N ASP A 13 -7.32 -12.49 -4.22
CA ASP A 13 -8.75 -12.63 -3.90
C ASP A 13 -8.99 -13.50 -2.64
N SER A 14 -7.94 -14.14 -2.11
CA SER A 14 -8.00 -15.05 -0.96
C SER A 14 -6.68 -15.10 -0.17
N ALA A 15 -6.77 -15.48 1.12
CA ALA A 15 -5.61 -15.69 1.97
C ALA A 15 -5.16 -17.17 1.92
N PRO A 16 -3.84 -17.47 1.81
CA PRO A 16 -2.74 -16.52 1.77
C PRO A 16 -2.54 -15.89 0.38
N CYS A 17 -2.32 -14.57 0.37
CA CYS A 17 -2.07 -13.76 -0.83
C CYS A 17 -0.68 -14.10 -1.40
N ASN A 18 -0.60 -14.67 -2.59
CA ASN A 18 0.68 -14.87 -3.28
C ASN A 18 0.94 -13.66 -4.19
N LEU A 19 1.90 -12.83 -3.79
CA LEU A 19 2.38 -11.70 -4.58
C LEU A 19 3.59 -12.15 -5.39
N PRO A 20 3.51 -12.15 -6.72
CA PRO A 20 4.70 -12.21 -7.55
C PRO A 20 5.58 -11.00 -7.23
N VAL A 21 6.89 -11.19 -7.27
CA VAL A 21 7.82 -10.07 -7.39
C VAL A 21 7.37 -9.18 -8.56
N ASN A 22 7.51 -7.86 -8.41
CA ASN A 22 7.08 -6.85 -9.38
C ASN A 22 5.56 -6.66 -9.55
N THR A 23 4.73 -7.17 -8.65
CA THR A 23 3.29 -6.93 -8.68
C THR A 23 2.80 -6.38 -7.36
N SER A 24 2.06 -5.27 -7.39
CA SER A 24 1.29 -4.77 -6.26
C SER A 24 0.16 -3.94 -6.83
N TYR A 25 -1.03 -4.10 -6.26
CA TYR A 25 -2.16 -3.22 -6.46
C TYR A 25 -2.64 -2.82 -5.07
N CYS A 26 -3.18 -1.63 -4.91
CA CYS A 26 -3.66 -1.20 -3.60
C CYS A 26 -4.71 -0.13 -3.77
N ASN A 27 -5.96 -0.52 -3.58
CA ASN A 27 -7.09 0.38 -3.55
C ASN A 27 -7.08 1.17 -2.22
N LEU A 28 -7.03 2.50 -2.30
CA LEU A 28 -7.07 3.37 -1.12
C LEU A 28 -8.41 4.09 -1.03
N LEU A 29 -9.12 3.93 0.09
CA LEU A 29 -10.19 4.85 0.46
C LEU A 29 -9.71 5.87 1.50
N VAL A 30 -10.06 7.16 1.30
CA VAL A 30 -9.68 8.24 2.23
C VAL A 30 -10.92 8.99 2.72
N ALA A 31 -10.99 9.27 4.02
CA ALA A 31 -12.07 10.05 4.63
C ALA A 31 -11.62 11.45 5.12
N ARG A 32 -10.51 11.97 4.57
CA ARG A 32 -9.96 13.31 4.82
C ARG A 32 -9.61 14.03 3.52
N ASN A 33 -9.73 15.36 3.53
CA ASN A 33 -9.22 16.20 2.45
C ASN A 33 -7.68 16.11 2.42
N SER A 34 -7.11 15.99 1.23
CA SER A 34 -5.66 16.07 1.03
C SER A 34 -5.35 16.41 -0.42
N SER A 35 -4.40 17.31 -0.67
CA SER A 35 -3.90 17.62 -2.01
C SER A 35 -2.82 16.65 -2.46
N THR A 36 -2.14 16.01 -1.51
CA THR A 36 -1.08 15.01 -1.73
C THR A 36 -1.43 13.68 -1.08
N VAL A 37 -0.84 12.60 -1.59
CA VAL A 37 -0.96 11.25 -1.01
C VAL A 37 0.33 10.50 -1.25
N LEU A 38 1.11 10.35 -0.19
CA LEU A 38 2.31 9.53 -0.17
C LEU A 38 1.97 8.16 0.40
N PHE A 39 2.17 7.12 -0.41
CA PHE A 39 2.23 5.75 0.06
C PHE A 39 3.63 5.44 0.57
N THR A 40 3.73 4.78 1.72
CA THR A 40 4.98 4.24 2.26
C THR A 40 4.70 3.01 3.10
N GLY A 41 5.72 2.23 3.43
CA GLY A 41 5.53 1.05 4.27
C GLY A 41 6.78 0.27 4.59
N THR A 42 6.57 -0.84 5.28
CA THR A 42 7.63 -1.77 5.68
C THR A 42 7.16 -3.20 5.50
N ALA A 43 7.97 -4.02 4.82
CA ALA A 43 7.78 -5.46 4.72
C ALA A 43 8.61 -6.16 5.80
N THR A 44 7.96 -6.90 6.69
CA THR A 44 8.58 -7.67 7.78
C THR A 44 8.50 -9.16 7.48
N PHE A 45 9.65 -9.79 7.47
CA PHE A 45 9.84 -11.20 7.16
C PHE A 45 9.70 -12.08 8.41
N PRO A 46 9.45 -13.39 8.24
CA PRO A 46 9.34 -14.33 9.37
C PRO A 46 10.58 -14.39 10.25
N ASP A 47 11.75 -14.10 9.70
CA ASP A 47 13.03 -14.01 10.43
C ASP A 47 13.20 -12.67 11.18
N SER A 48 12.13 -11.86 11.24
CA SER A 48 12.09 -10.53 11.83
C SER A 48 12.92 -9.47 11.10
N GLN A 49 13.51 -9.78 9.93
CA GLN A 49 14.11 -8.75 9.09
C GLN A 49 13.02 -7.86 8.50
N SER A 50 13.27 -6.57 8.44
CA SER A 50 12.32 -5.59 7.91
C SER A 50 12.97 -4.75 6.83
N TYR A 51 12.29 -4.61 5.71
CA TYR A 51 12.74 -3.84 4.56
C TYR A 51 11.75 -2.71 4.29
N PRO A 52 12.22 -1.47 4.10
CA PRO A 52 11.36 -0.37 3.73
C PRO A 52 10.81 -0.59 2.31
N ILE A 53 9.54 -0.30 2.12
CA ILE A 53 8.91 -0.22 0.80
C ILE A 53 9.18 1.19 0.26
N PRO A 54 9.65 1.34 -0.98
CA PRO A 54 9.86 2.64 -1.58
C PRO A 54 8.60 3.50 -1.47
N SER A 55 8.79 4.75 -1.03
CA SER A 55 7.69 5.71 -0.96
C SER A 55 7.26 6.11 -2.38
N ILE A 56 5.96 6.21 -2.59
CA ILE A 56 5.36 6.51 -3.89
C ILE A 56 4.36 7.66 -3.73
N ASP A 57 4.48 8.67 -4.60
CA ASP A 57 3.43 9.67 -4.74
C ASP A 57 2.26 9.08 -5.53
N MET A 58 1.16 8.78 -4.84
CA MET A 58 -0.01 8.18 -5.46
C MET A 58 -0.77 9.16 -6.35
N CYS A 59 -0.65 10.47 -6.11
CA CYS A 59 -1.27 11.49 -6.96
C CYS A 59 -0.63 11.52 -8.34
N GLU A 60 0.68 11.28 -8.43
CA GLU A 60 1.40 11.17 -9.70
C GLU A 60 1.08 9.85 -10.42
N GLN A 61 0.96 8.75 -9.68
CA GLN A 61 0.72 7.43 -10.27
C GLN A 61 -0.73 7.21 -10.75
N THR A 62 -1.71 7.85 -10.11
CA THR A 62 -3.13 7.70 -10.48
C THR A 62 -3.73 9.04 -10.93
N PRO A 63 -3.90 9.25 -12.25
CA PRO A 63 -4.51 10.46 -12.78
C PRO A 63 -5.90 10.71 -12.18
N GLY A 64 -6.12 11.91 -11.64
CA GLY A 64 -7.39 12.31 -11.05
C GLY A 64 -7.63 11.83 -9.61
N LEU A 65 -6.67 11.12 -9.00
CA LEU A 65 -6.74 10.75 -7.59
C LEU A 65 -6.78 12.00 -6.70
N CYS A 66 -5.92 12.98 -6.98
CA CYS A 66 -5.81 14.18 -6.16
C CYS A 66 -6.46 15.40 -6.83
N PRO A 67 -7.05 16.34 -6.06
CA PRO A 67 -7.15 16.32 -4.60
C PRO A 67 -8.16 15.28 -4.10
N LEU A 68 -7.86 14.72 -2.93
CA LEU A 68 -8.79 13.94 -2.13
C LEU A 68 -9.76 14.87 -1.41
N LYS A 69 -11.02 14.47 -1.36
CA LYS A 69 -12.06 15.18 -0.64
C LYS A 69 -12.67 14.27 0.42
N GLN A 70 -13.00 14.85 1.56
CA GLN A 70 -13.69 14.18 2.64
C GLN A 70 -15.01 13.59 2.12
N HIS A 71 -15.24 12.31 2.41
CA HIS A 71 -16.38 11.52 1.94
C HIS A 71 -16.39 11.13 0.45
N ASP A 72 -15.39 11.53 -0.34
CA ASP A 72 -15.26 11.02 -1.72
C ASP A 72 -14.60 9.64 -1.70
N ILE A 73 -15.23 8.69 -2.40
CA ILE A 73 -14.64 7.39 -2.66
C ILE A 73 -13.83 7.46 -3.94
N LYS A 74 -12.51 7.40 -3.79
CA LYS A 74 -11.59 7.23 -4.91
C LYS A 74 -10.90 5.89 -4.83
N THR A 75 -10.49 5.40 -5.97
CA THR A 75 -9.70 4.18 -6.12
C THR A 75 -8.35 4.62 -6.64
N ALA A 76 -7.31 4.37 -5.87
CA ALA A 76 -5.94 4.51 -6.33
C ALA A 76 -5.45 3.17 -6.85
N VAL A 77 -4.73 3.19 -7.96
CA VAL A 77 -4.09 2.00 -8.51
C VAL A 77 -2.64 2.36 -8.72
N TYR A 78 -1.74 1.70 -8.02
CA TYR A 78 -0.30 1.85 -8.23
C TYR A 78 0.34 0.47 -8.25
N SER A 79 1.35 0.35 -9.11
CA SER A 79 2.28 -0.78 -9.13
C SER A 79 3.57 -0.37 -8.44
N THR A 80 3.98 -1.11 -7.41
CA THR A 80 5.32 -0.99 -6.86
C THR A 80 6.11 -2.25 -7.14
N GLU A 81 7.34 -2.07 -7.60
CA GLU A 81 8.28 -3.18 -7.73
C GLU A 81 8.93 -3.40 -6.36
N LEU A 82 8.66 -4.56 -5.76
CA LEU A 82 9.48 -5.01 -4.64
C LEU A 82 10.91 -5.19 -5.17
N PRO A 83 11.91 -4.56 -4.54
CA PRO A 83 13.28 -4.63 -5.04
C PRO A 83 13.74 -6.09 -5.21
N GLY A 84 14.48 -6.39 -6.28
CA GLY A 84 14.92 -7.77 -6.58
C GLY A 84 15.84 -8.43 -5.53
N PHE A 85 16.28 -7.68 -4.50
CA PHE A 85 16.99 -8.24 -3.35
C PHE A 85 16.07 -8.78 -2.25
N VAL A 86 14.76 -8.53 -2.35
CA VAL A 86 13.77 -8.99 -1.39
C VAL A 86 13.65 -10.51 -1.51
N PRO A 87 13.99 -11.28 -0.46
CA PRO A 87 13.98 -12.73 -0.54
C PRO A 87 12.54 -13.25 -0.74
N GLN A 88 12.40 -14.38 -1.40
CA GLN A 88 11.14 -15.10 -1.42
C GLN A 88 10.84 -15.60 0.00
N ALA A 89 9.63 -15.36 0.48
CA ALA A 89 9.22 -15.80 1.81
C ALA A 89 7.70 -15.92 1.91
N ASN A 90 7.26 -16.83 2.76
CA ASN A 90 5.86 -16.95 3.14
C ASN A 90 5.58 -16.13 4.39
N ASN A 91 4.34 -15.67 4.57
CA ASN A 91 3.90 -14.91 5.74
C ASN A 91 4.68 -13.60 5.99
N VAL A 92 5.03 -12.89 4.93
CA VAL A 92 5.60 -11.54 5.01
C VAL A 92 4.48 -10.58 5.43
N VAL A 93 4.71 -9.84 6.50
CA VAL A 93 3.77 -8.83 6.98
C VAL A 93 4.16 -7.48 6.41
N ILE A 94 3.33 -6.93 5.55
CA ILE A 94 3.51 -5.59 5.03
C ILE A 94 2.64 -4.63 5.80
N ASN A 95 3.27 -3.59 6.35
CA ASN A 95 2.61 -2.49 7.01
C ASN A 95 2.66 -1.27 6.07
N ALA A 96 1.51 -0.90 5.53
CA ALA A 96 1.33 0.25 4.65
C ALA A 96 0.79 1.46 5.40
N GLN A 97 1.22 2.64 4.97
CA GLN A 97 0.79 3.94 5.47
C GLN A 97 0.50 4.88 4.31
N PHE A 98 -0.53 5.69 4.48
CA PHE A 98 -0.94 6.74 3.55
C PHE A 98 -0.82 8.07 4.29
N ILE A 99 0.04 8.94 3.78
CA ILE A 99 0.41 10.20 4.39
C ILE A 99 -0.05 11.31 3.44
N GLY A 100 -0.82 12.27 3.95
CA GLY A 100 -1.32 13.40 3.18
C GLY A 100 -0.53 14.66 3.45
N ASP A 101 -1.19 15.80 3.21
CA ASP A 101 -0.62 17.12 3.46
C ASP A 101 -0.12 17.26 4.90
N GLU A 102 0.96 18.03 5.10
CA GLU A 102 1.55 18.30 6.43
C GLU A 102 1.92 17.02 7.21
N GLU A 103 2.29 15.94 6.51
CA GLU A 103 2.58 14.63 7.08
C GLU A 103 1.40 14.01 7.86
N ALA A 104 0.17 14.47 7.60
CA ALA A 104 -1.01 13.95 8.27
C ALA A 104 -1.30 12.51 7.83
N MET A 105 -1.35 11.58 8.78
CA MET A 105 -1.72 10.19 8.51
C MET A 105 -3.18 10.12 8.03
N LEU A 106 -3.38 9.75 6.78
CA LEU A 106 -4.68 9.48 6.17
C LEU A 106 -5.16 8.08 6.54
N GLY A 107 -4.23 7.13 6.67
CA GLY A 107 -4.57 5.75 6.90
C GLY A 107 -3.38 4.82 7.05
N CYS A 108 -3.63 3.62 7.57
CA CYS A 108 -2.66 2.54 7.59
C CYS A 108 -3.37 1.20 7.44
N ALA A 109 -2.64 0.21 6.93
CA ALA A 109 -3.15 -1.14 6.76
C ALA A 109 -2.03 -2.16 6.82
N ASN A 110 -2.39 -3.35 7.28
CA ASN A 110 -1.46 -4.45 7.44
C ASN A 110 -1.97 -5.64 6.65
N PHE A 111 -1.10 -6.26 5.86
CA PHE A 111 -1.42 -7.42 5.05
C PHE A 111 -0.34 -8.49 5.20
N THR A 112 -0.78 -9.75 5.20
CA THR A 112 0.11 -10.91 5.22
C THR A 112 0.10 -11.54 3.85
N VAL A 113 1.29 -11.64 3.24
CA VAL A 113 1.48 -12.09 1.86
C VAL A 113 2.60 -13.14 1.79
N ASN A 114 2.59 -13.94 0.74
CA ASN A 114 3.72 -14.75 0.33
C ASN A 114 4.36 -14.08 -0.88
N ILE A 115 5.67 -13.83 -0.81
CA ILE A 115 6.44 -13.29 -1.93
C ILE A 115 6.94 -14.47 -2.76
N THR A 116 6.48 -14.52 -4.00
CA THR A 116 6.77 -15.58 -4.98
C THR A 116 7.60 -15.02 -6.14
N GLY A 117 8.52 -15.81 -6.70
CA GLY A 117 9.37 -15.39 -7.83
C GLY A 117 8.85 -15.81 -9.19
#